data_AF-A0A3B9YJC7-F1
#
_entry.id   AF-A0A3B9YJC7-F1
#
_cell.length_a   1.000
_cell.length_b   1.000
_cell.length_c   1.000
_cell.angle_alpha   90.00
_cell.angle_beta   90.00
_cell.angle_gamma   90.00
#
_symmetry.space_group_name_H-M   'P 1'
#
loop_
_entity.id
_entity.type
_entity.pdbx_description
1 polymer ?
#
loop_
_entity_poly.entity_id
_entity_poly.type
_entity_poly.pdbx_seq_one_letter_code
_entity_poly.pdbx_strand_id
1 'polypeptide(L)'
;MSSKKKAKGKGIPRFRTLEEESAYWDTHSLADHLDECRPVKMRFQGPTKHLMSIRIDLDLVQRIRSIAERKGVPYQTLMQQWLLERAEEEAPALQPGSAYASGHAYGMVREGKP
;
A
#
# COMPACT_ATOMS: atom_id res chain seq x y z
N MET A 1 27.28 -36.25 -26.33
CA MET A 1 25.80 -36.17 -26.24
C MET A 1 25.38 -34.74 -26.57
N SER A 2 24.39 -34.63 -27.46
CA SER A 2 24.13 -33.48 -28.32
C SER A 2 23.81 -32.17 -27.57
N SER A 3 24.54 -31.10 -27.89
CA SER A 3 24.25 -29.73 -27.43
C SER A 3 23.01 -29.21 -28.16
N LYS A 4 21.89 -29.05 -27.44
CA LYS A 4 20.63 -28.55 -27.99
C LYS A 4 20.72 -27.03 -28.14
N LYS A 5 21.04 -26.58 -29.35
CA LYS A 5 21.07 -25.16 -29.77
C LYS A 5 19.69 -24.53 -29.52
N LYS A 6 19.56 -23.58 -28.59
CA LYS A 6 18.35 -22.75 -28.45
C LYS A 6 18.25 -21.83 -29.66
N ALA A 7 17.11 -21.89 -30.36
CA ALA A 7 16.78 -20.97 -31.45
C ALA A 7 16.60 -19.55 -30.87
N LYS A 8 17.24 -18.56 -31.49
CA LYS A 8 17.07 -17.15 -31.13
C LYS A 8 15.61 -16.76 -31.38
N GLY A 9 14.91 -16.34 -30.32
CA GLY A 9 13.58 -15.74 -30.41
C GLY A 9 13.63 -14.48 -31.27
N LYS A 10 12.61 -14.28 -32.10
CA LYS A 10 12.40 -13.03 -32.83
C LYS A 10 12.03 -11.97 -31.79
N GLY A 11 12.60 -10.76 -31.90
CA GLY A 11 12.34 -9.66 -30.97
C GLY A 11 10.85 -9.34 -30.82
N ILE A 12 10.46 -8.72 -29.70
CA ILE A 12 9.08 -8.22 -29.51
C ILE A 12 8.76 -7.24 -30.67
N PRO A 13 7.74 -7.51 -31.50
CA PRO A 13 7.41 -6.66 -32.63
C PRO A 13 6.84 -5.31 -32.19
N ARG A 14 6.98 -4.29 -33.04
CA ARG A 14 6.31 -2.99 -32.81
C ARG A 14 4.88 -3.07 -33.30
N PHE A 15 3.93 -3.09 -32.36
CA PHE A 15 2.50 -3.09 -32.66
C PHE A 15 2.03 -1.70 -33.08
N ARG A 16 1.08 -1.64 -34.02
CA ARG A 16 0.46 -0.37 -34.44
C ARG A 16 -0.82 -0.07 -33.67
N THR A 17 -1.48 -1.09 -33.13
CA THR A 17 -2.73 -0.98 -32.37
C THR A 17 -2.71 -1.89 -31.14
N LEU A 18 -3.52 -1.54 -30.13
CA LEU A 18 -3.70 -2.34 -28.91
C LEU A 18 -4.32 -3.73 -29.20
N GLU A 19 -5.21 -3.82 -30.19
CA GLU A 19 -5.86 -5.07 -30.60
C GLU A 19 -4.86 -6.08 -31.20
N GLU A 20 -3.89 -5.58 -31.98
CA GLU A 20 -2.81 -6.39 -32.55
C GLU A 20 -1.89 -6.91 -31.45
N GLU A 21 -1.58 -6.08 -30.45
CA GLU A 21 -0.79 -6.45 -29.28
C GLU A 21 -1.48 -7.53 -28.44
N SER A 22 -2.77 -7.39 -28.15
CA SER A 22 -3.50 -8.40 -27.35
C SER A 22 -3.56 -9.75 -28.08
N ALA A 23 -3.90 -9.75 -29.37
CA ALA A 23 -3.98 -10.98 -30.17
C ALA A 23 -2.62 -11.69 -30.28
N TYR A 24 -1.52 -10.93 -30.31
CA TYR A 24 -0.17 -11.50 -30.25
C TYR A 24 0.10 -12.17 -28.90
N TRP A 25 -0.21 -11.51 -27.78
CA TRP A 25 0.03 -12.06 -26.44
C TRP A 25 -0.93 -13.18 -26.04
N ASP A 26 -2.11 -13.26 -26.66
CA ASP A 26 -3.01 -14.41 -26.50
C ASP A 26 -2.43 -15.70 -27.08
N THR A 27 -1.51 -15.57 -28.05
CA THR A 27 -0.92 -16.70 -28.79
C THR A 27 0.56 -16.95 -28.46
N HIS A 28 1.27 -15.97 -27.88
CA HIS A 28 2.70 -16.04 -27.59
C HIS A 28 2.98 -15.97 -26.08
N SER A 29 3.89 -16.81 -25.59
CA SER A 29 4.29 -16.79 -24.19
C SER A 29 5.25 -15.64 -23.91
N LEU A 30 5.00 -14.90 -22.82
CA LEU A 30 5.95 -13.91 -22.30
C LEU A 30 7.32 -14.54 -21.95
N ALA A 31 7.34 -15.83 -21.61
CA ALA A 31 8.57 -16.55 -21.25
C ALA A 31 9.60 -16.57 -22.38
N ASP A 32 9.15 -16.53 -23.63
CA ASP A 32 10.01 -16.55 -24.83
C ASP A 32 10.67 -15.20 -25.11
N HIS A 33 10.23 -14.13 -24.43
CA HIS A 33 10.70 -12.76 -24.59
C HIS A 33 11.33 -12.17 -23.31
N LEU A 34 11.54 -12.98 -22.26
CA LEU A 34 12.11 -12.52 -20.98
C LEU A 34 13.49 -11.88 -21.11
N ASP A 35 14.29 -12.31 -22.08
CA ASP A 35 15.63 -11.77 -22.35
C ASP A 35 15.59 -10.31 -22.84
N GLU A 36 14.44 -9.84 -23.34
CA GLU A 36 14.20 -8.46 -23.79
C GLU A 36 13.53 -7.58 -22.72
N CYS A 37 12.99 -8.20 -21.67
CA CYS A 37 12.40 -7.50 -20.54
C CYS A 37 13.48 -6.92 -19.63
N ARG A 38 13.20 -5.76 -19.03
CA ARG A 38 14.06 -5.17 -18.00
C ARG A 38 13.45 -5.37 -16.62
N PRO A 39 14.25 -5.72 -15.60
CA PRO A 39 13.75 -5.82 -14.25
C PRO A 39 13.30 -4.44 -13.77
N VAL A 40 12.01 -4.31 -13.44
CA VAL A 40 11.47 -3.12 -12.79
C VAL A 40 11.53 -3.33 -11.29
N LYS A 41 12.19 -2.40 -10.57
CA LYS A 41 12.13 -2.35 -9.11
C LYS A 41 10.79 -1.74 -8.71
N MET A 42 9.79 -2.58 -8.51
CA MET A 42 8.50 -2.16 -7.96
C MET A 42 8.60 -2.05 -6.44
N ARG A 43 8.38 -0.87 -5.89
CA ARG A 43 8.27 -0.68 -4.43
C ARG A 43 6.82 -0.93 -4.04
N PHE A 44 6.52 -2.14 -3.57
CA PHE A 44 5.24 -2.42 -2.96
C PHE A 44 5.17 -1.67 -1.63
N GLN A 45 4.31 -0.65 -1.55
CA GLN A 45 3.97 -0.05 -0.27
C GLN A 45 3.02 -1.02 0.43
N GLY A 46 3.49 -1.64 1.51
CA GLY A 46 2.65 -2.49 2.35
C GLY A 46 1.44 -1.73 2.90
N PRO A 47 0.50 -2.41 3.58
CA PRO A 47 -0.68 -1.78 4.14
C PRO A 47 -0.29 -0.57 5.00
N THR A 48 -0.76 0.62 4.62
CA THR A 48 -0.47 1.88 5.31
C THR A 48 -1.25 2.04 6.62
N LYS A 49 -2.12 1.08 6.92
CA LYS A 49 -3.01 1.08 8.09
C LYS A 49 -2.50 0.06 9.11
N HIS A 50 -2.25 0.53 10.32
CA HIS A 50 -1.91 -0.33 11.45
C HIS A 50 -3.19 -0.62 12.27
N LEU A 51 -3.48 -1.90 12.52
CA LEU A 51 -4.58 -2.27 13.41
C LEU A 51 -4.09 -2.19 14.85
N MET A 52 -4.72 -1.33 15.65
CA MET A 52 -4.40 -1.17 17.06
C MET A 52 -5.64 -1.41 17.93
N SER A 53 -5.45 -2.06 19.07
CA SER A 53 -6.50 -2.22 20.08
C SER A 53 -6.48 -1.03 21.03
N ILE A 54 -7.55 -0.25 21.03
CA ILE A 54 -7.74 0.89 21.96
C ILE A 54 -8.93 0.57 22.86
N ARG A 55 -8.80 0.82 24.16
CA ARG A 55 -9.92 0.76 25.10
C ARG A 55 -10.72 2.06 25.01
N ILE A 56 -11.99 1.95 24.68
CA ILE A 56 -12.92 3.08 24.54
C ILE A 56 -14.19 2.73 25.32
N ASP A 57 -14.78 3.72 25.98
CA ASP A 57 -16.06 3.56 26.67
C ASP A 57 -17.18 3.15 25.68
N LEU A 58 -18.03 2.23 26.11
CA LEU A 58 -19.14 1.73 25.30
C LEU A 58 -20.15 2.82 24.95
N ASP A 59 -20.47 3.73 25.88
CA ASP A 59 -21.42 4.82 25.65
C ASP A 59 -20.92 5.75 24.54
N LEU A 60 -19.61 6.04 24.55
CA LEU A 60 -18.98 6.82 23.50
C LEU A 60 -19.11 6.14 22.15
N VAL A 61 -18.78 4.85 22.04
CA VAL A 61 -18.90 4.11 20.77
C VAL A 61 -20.33 4.15 20.21
N GLN A 62 -21.34 4.01 21.08
CA GLN A 62 -22.74 4.08 20.66
C GLN A 62 -23.12 5.47 20.14
N ARG A 63 -22.70 6.54 20.83
CA ARG A 63 -22.93 7.92 20.37
C ARG A 63 -22.31 8.17 19.00
N ILE A 64 -21.06 7.73 18.80
CA ILE A 64 -20.36 7.88 17.51
C ILE A 64 -21.11 7.12 16.41
N ARG A 65 -21.59 5.91 16.70
CA ARG A 65 -22.37 5.12 15.76
C ARG A 65 -23.64 5.83 15.31
N SER A 66 -24.42 6.38 16.23
CA SER A 66 -25.63 7.15 15.90
C SER A 66 -25.35 8.40 15.07
N ILE A 67 -24.21 9.06 15.30
CA ILE A 67 -23.78 10.21 14.49
C ILE A 67 -23.37 9.75 13.08
N ALA A 68 -22.65 8.64 12.98
CA ALA A 68 -22.18 8.06 11.73
C ALA A 68 -23.34 7.62 10.82
N GLU A 69 -24.35 6.96 11.39
CA GLU A 69 -25.57 6.56 10.69
C GLU A 69 -26.30 7.77 10.11
N ARG A 70 -26.48 8.84 10.89
CA ARG A 70 -27.07 10.10 10.42
C ARG A 70 -26.27 10.78 9.31
N LYS A 71 -24.94 10.60 9.31
CA LYS A 71 -24.03 11.12 8.28
C LYS A 71 -23.89 10.19 7.07
N GLY A 72 -24.45 8.98 7.12
CA GLY A 72 -24.32 7.99 6.06
C GLY A 72 -22.90 7.45 5.88
N VAL A 73 -22.08 7.46 6.94
CA VAL A 73 -20.69 6.99 6.91
C VAL A 73 -20.46 5.87 7.94
N PRO A 74 -19.52 4.94 7.71
CA PRO A 74 -19.15 3.94 8.72
C PRO A 74 -18.55 4.62 9.96
N TYR A 75 -18.90 4.15 11.16
CA TYR A 75 -18.41 4.73 12.42
C TYR A 75 -16.88 4.69 12.55
N GLN A 76 -16.21 3.65 12.03
CA GLN A 76 -14.75 3.58 12.01
C GLN A 76 -14.13 4.66 11.12
N THR A 77 -14.74 4.94 9.97
CA THR A 77 -14.31 6.03 9.08
C THR A 77 -14.49 7.37 9.77
N LEU A 78 -15.64 7.61 10.41
CA LEU A 78 -15.91 8.85 11.14
C LEU A 78 -14.90 9.06 12.29
N MET A 79 -14.58 8.00 13.04
CA MET A 79 -13.54 8.06 14.08
C MET A 79 -12.18 8.44 13.49
N GLN A 80 -11.78 7.85 12.36
CA GLN A 80 -10.52 8.19 11.71
C GLN A 80 -10.47 9.64 11.26
N GLN A 81 -11.57 10.17 10.70
CA GLN A 81 -11.68 11.56 10.28
C GLN A 81 -11.51 12.52 11.46
N TRP A 82 -12.25 12.30 12.56
CA TRP A 82 -12.11 13.16 13.75
C TRP A 82 -10.73 13.08 14.37
N LEU A 83 -10.11 11.89 14.43
CA LEU A 83 -8.74 11.77 14.95
C LEU A 83 -7.74 12.51 14.07
N LEU A 84 -7.92 12.46 12.75
CA LEU A 84 -7.08 13.20 11.80
C LEU A 84 -7.26 14.71 11.98
N GLU A 85 -8.50 15.21 11.99
CA GLU A 85 -8.82 16.62 12.20
C GLU A 85 -8.17 17.15 13.50
N ARG A 86 -8.31 16.41 14.60
CA ARG A 86 -7.71 16.79 15.89
C ARG A 86 -6.18 16.77 15.86
N ALA A 87 -5.57 15.81 15.17
CA ALA A 87 -4.13 15.75 15.04
C ALA A 87 -3.58 16.91 14.19
N GLU A 88 -4.28 17.29 13.13
CA GLU A 88 -3.92 18.42 12.26
C GLU A 88 -4.10 19.76 12.96
N GLU A 89 -5.15 19.91 13.78
CA GLU A 89 -5.38 21.09 14.64
C GLU A 89 -4.24 21.28 15.65
N GLU A 90 -3.82 20.21 16.35
CA GLU A 90 -2.79 20.28 17.40
C GLU A 90 -1.36 20.36 16.83
N ALA A 91 -1.12 19.79 15.64
CA ALA A 91 0.21 19.72 15.05
C ALA A 91 0.22 20.00 13.53
N PRO A 92 -0.11 21.23 13.10
CA PRO A 92 -0.21 21.60 11.68
C PRO A 92 1.12 21.46 10.91
N ALA A 93 2.26 21.46 11.61
CA ALA A 93 3.59 21.30 11.02
C ALA A 93 4.00 19.83 10.81
N LEU A 94 3.29 18.86 11.40
CA LEU A 94 3.56 17.44 11.22
C LEU A 94 2.80 16.93 9.99
N GLN A 95 3.27 17.30 8.80
CA GLN A 95 2.71 16.73 7.58
C GLN A 95 2.86 15.20 7.57
N PRO A 96 1.85 14.45 7.09
CA PRO A 96 1.95 13.00 6.94
C PRO A 96 3.12 12.66 6.02
N GLY A 97 4.20 12.13 6.62
CA GLY A 97 5.47 11.82 5.95
C GLY A 97 6.71 12.33 6.69
N SER A 98 6.58 13.29 7.61
CA SER A 98 7.72 13.87 8.34
C SER A 98 8.19 13.01 9.53
N ALA A 99 7.25 12.45 10.31
CA ALA A 99 7.58 11.70 11.53
C ALA A 99 7.81 10.19 11.34
N TYR A 100 7.34 9.60 10.23
CA TYR A 100 7.44 8.15 10.00
C TYR A 100 8.79 7.73 9.39
N ALA A 101 9.66 8.69 9.04
CA ALA A 101 11.00 8.44 8.55
C ALA A 101 12.05 8.27 9.66
N SER A 102 11.72 8.60 10.92
CA SER A 102 12.60 8.37 12.08
C SER A 102 12.14 7.14 12.85
N GLY A 103 12.57 5.96 12.39
CA GLY A 103 12.65 4.81 13.29
C GLY A 103 13.52 5.18 14.50
N HIS A 104 13.09 4.77 15.70
CA HIS A 104 13.72 4.98 17.02
C HIS A 104 13.31 6.22 17.82
N ALA A 105 12.08 6.26 18.35
CA ALA A 105 11.80 7.17 19.47
C ALA A 105 10.75 6.69 20.50
N TYR A 106 10.42 5.40 20.58
CA TYR A 106 9.61 4.88 21.69
C TYR A 106 10.21 3.58 22.26
N GLY A 107 11.26 3.76 23.07
CA GLY A 107 12.01 2.67 23.67
C GLY A 107 12.96 3.19 24.75
N MET A 108 12.48 4.02 25.67
CA MET A 108 13.18 4.31 26.93
C MET A 108 12.19 4.27 28.09
N VAL A 109 11.87 3.06 28.54
CA VAL A 109 11.42 2.88 29.93
C VAL A 109 12.68 2.97 30.78
N ARG A 110 12.75 4.00 31.63
CA ARG A 110 13.78 4.10 32.67
C ARG A 110 13.56 2.96 33.67
N GLU A 111 14.38 1.92 33.60
CA GLU A 111 14.50 0.98 34.71
C GLU A 111 15.23 1.67 35.86
N GLY A 112 14.45 2.05 36.89
CA GLY A 112 14.96 2.32 38.22
C GLY A 112 15.30 1.01 38.90
N LYS A 113 16.59 0.74 39.06
CA LYS A 113 17.13 -0.36 39.87
C LYS A 113 17.15 0.05 41.35
N PRO A 114 16.84 -0.85 42.30
CA PRO A 114 17.56 -0.94 43.56
C PRO A 114 18.84 -1.79 43.41
#